data_AF-A0A2S9WY43-F1
#
_entry.id   AF-A0A2S9WY43-F1
#
_cell.length_a   1.000
_cell.length_b   1.000
_cell.length_c   1.000
_cell.angle_alpha   90.00
_cell.angle_beta   90.00
_cell.angle_gamma   90.00
#
_symmetry.space_group_name_H-M   'P 1'
#
loop_
_entity.id
_entity.type
_entity.pdbx_description
1 polymer ?
#
loop_
_entity_poly.entity_id
_entity_poly.type
_entity_poly.pdbx_seq_one_letter_code
_entity_poly.pdbx_strand_id
1 'polypeptide(L)'
;MDNYFNTIKDFLQELNFEITRENRTDGILVIEKESVGVKNLILGIAPPILIMEQYIFKINNKNEEVFKSLLQKNRDIIHGAFVLDESGTKVIFRDTLQIENIDLNELEGTLNSLSLLLSEYSDQIIKFSKY
;
A
#
# COMPACT_ATOMS: atom_id res chain seq x y z
N MET A 1 -15.64 -14.76 5.12
CA MET A 1 -15.28 -13.33 5.20
C MET A 1 -14.86 -12.97 6.62
N ASP A 2 -15.69 -13.29 7.64
CA ASP A 2 -15.38 -13.00 9.05
C ASP A 2 -14.05 -13.59 9.56
N ASN A 3 -13.69 -14.81 9.13
CA ASN A 3 -12.44 -15.43 9.54
C ASN A 3 -11.23 -14.60 9.05
N TYR A 4 -11.15 -14.34 7.74
CA TYR A 4 -10.06 -13.56 7.16
C TYR A 4 -9.95 -12.15 7.74
N PHE A 5 -11.08 -11.48 8.01
CA PHE A 5 -11.04 -10.14 8.58
C PHE A 5 -10.37 -10.14 9.95
N ASN A 6 -10.72 -11.08 10.82
CA ASN A 6 -10.11 -11.19 12.13
C ASN A 6 -8.65 -11.65 12.02
N THR A 7 -8.31 -12.60 11.14
CA THR A 7 -6.92 -13.02 10.89
C THR A 7 -6.02 -11.85 10.50
N ILE A 8 -6.42 -11.04 9.51
CA ILE A 8 -5.65 -9.87 9.09
C ILE A 8 -5.55 -8.83 10.21
N LYS A 9 -6.64 -8.62 10.95
CA LYS A 9 -6.64 -7.72 12.12
C LYS A 9 -5.64 -8.18 13.19
N ASP A 10 -5.62 -9.47 13.51
CA ASP A 10 -4.71 -10.04 14.51
C ASP A 10 -3.25 -9.89 14.07
N PHE A 11 -2.95 -10.16 12.80
CA PHE A 11 -1.62 -9.92 12.22
C PHE A 11 -1.19 -8.45 12.34
N LEU A 12 -2.07 -7.51 12.03
CA LEU A 12 -1.78 -6.07 12.13
C LEU A 12 -1.47 -5.65 13.57
N GLN A 13 -2.20 -6.21 14.54
CA GLN A 13 -1.95 -5.97 15.96
C GLN A 13 -0.61 -6.55 16.41
N GLU A 14 -0.28 -7.76 15.97
CA GLU A 14 1.02 -8.41 16.26
C GLU A 14 2.20 -7.60 15.69
N LEU A 15 2.03 -7.02 14.50
CA LEU A 15 3.01 -6.14 13.85
C LEU A 15 3.04 -4.71 14.42
N ASN A 16 2.23 -4.43 15.45
CA ASN A 16 2.10 -3.13 16.10
C ASN A 16 1.73 -1.99 15.12
N PHE A 17 0.79 -2.25 14.21
CA PHE A 17 0.16 -1.20 13.41
C PHE A 17 -1.08 -0.66 14.13
N GLU A 18 -1.27 0.66 14.08
CA GLU A 18 -2.47 1.29 14.59
C GLU A 18 -3.60 1.12 13.57
N ILE A 19 -4.75 0.60 13.99
CA ILE A 19 -5.95 0.50 13.15
C ILE A 19 -6.81 1.74 13.41
N THR A 20 -6.80 2.68 12.47
CA THR A 20 -7.48 3.98 12.61
C THR A 20 -8.93 3.93 12.16
N ARG A 21 -9.30 2.98 11.30
CA ARG A 21 -10.68 2.77 10.86
C ARG A 21 -10.94 1.30 10.53
N GLU A 22 -12.14 0.84 10.87
CA GLU A 22 -12.64 -0.49 10.54
C GLU A 22 -14.03 -0.39 9.90
N ASN A 23 -14.26 -1.14 8.83
CA ASN A 23 -15.58 -1.38 8.26
C ASN A 23 -15.69 -2.85 7.86
N ARG A 24 -16.33 -3.63 8.74
CA ARG A 24 -16.51 -5.07 8.54
C ARG A 24 -17.43 -5.41 7.37
N THR A 25 -18.45 -4.59 7.13
CA THR A 25 -19.42 -4.80 6.05
C THR A 25 -18.75 -4.73 4.68
N ASP A 26 -17.85 -3.77 4.50
CA ASP A 26 -17.12 -3.57 3.25
C ASP A 26 -15.75 -4.29 3.23
N GLY A 27 -15.37 -4.97 4.32
CA GLY A 27 -14.08 -5.64 4.44
C GLY A 27 -12.88 -4.69 4.45
N ILE A 28 -13.03 -3.49 5.00
CA ILE A 28 -11.99 -2.45 4.97
C ILE A 28 -11.36 -2.27 6.36
N LEU A 29 -10.03 -2.26 6.38
CA LEU A 29 -9.21 -1.75 7.48
C LEU A 29 -8.38 -0.57 6.98
N VAL A 30 -8.18 0.44 7.81
CA VAL A 30 -7.21 1.51 7.56
C VAL A 30 -6.21 1.51 8.69
N ILE A 31 -4.93 1.50 8.34
CA ILE A 31 -3.84 1.43 9.31
C ILE A 31 -2.82 2.54 9.14
N GLU A 32 -2.12 2.82 10.24
CA GLU A 32 -1.01 3.75 10.29
C GLU A 32 0.13 3.20 11.14
N LYS A 33 1.35 3.59 10.76
CA LYS A 33 2.57 3.44 11.55
C LYS A 33 3.57 4.49 11.08
N GLU A 34 3.40 5.72 11.55
CA GLU A 34 4.16 6.87 11.05
C GLU A 34 5.68 6.70 11.20
N SER A 35 6.14 5.94 12.20
CA SER A 35 7.56 5.66 12.41
C SER A 35 8.24 4.94 11.24
N VAL A 36 7.46 4.31 10.36
CA VAL A 36 7.92 3.61 9.15
C VAL A 36 7.33 4.21 7.86
N GLY A 37 6.76 5.42 7.96
CA GLY A 37 6.19 6.14 6.81
C GLY A 37 4.84 5.62 6.29
N VAL A 38 4.29 4.56 6.89
CA VAL A 38 2.97 4.01 6.51
C VAL A 38 1.89 4.90 7.12
N LYS A 39 1.03 5.46 6.26
CA LYS A 39 -0.01 6.40 6.65
C LYS A 39 -1.24 6.25 5.77
N ASN A 40 -2.42 6.12 6.39
CA ASN A 40 -3.69 5.82 5.72
C ASN A 40 -3.58 4.67 4.70
N LEU A 41 -2.87 3.59 5.06
CA LEU A 41 -2.84 2.39 4.23
C LEU A 41 -4.18 1.68 4.36
N ILE A 42 -4.85 1.49 3.24
CA ILE A 42 -6.14 0.82 3.15
C ILE A 42 -5.91 -0.65 2.84
N LEU A 43 -6.50 -1.54 3.64
CA LEU A 43 -6.56 -2.97 3.40
C LEU A 43 -7.99 -3.34 3.03
N GLY A 44 -8.18 -3.76 1.78
CA GLY A 44 -9.42 -4.32 1.27
C GLY A 44 -9.38 -5.85 1.33
N ILE A 45 -10.09 -6.42 2.29
CA ILE A 45 -10.24 -7.86 2.49
C ILE A 45 -11.40 -8.35 1.62
N ALA A 46 -11.07 -8.77 0.40
CA ALA A 46 -12.04 -9.18 -0.62
C ALA A 46 -11.71 -10.59 -1.12
N PRO A 47 -12.07 -11.66 -0.36
CA PRO A 47 -11.71 -13.03 -0.73
C PRO A 47 -12.06 -13.36 -2.19
N PRO A 48 -11.14 -13.98 -2.95
CA PRO A 48 -9.94 -14.68 -2.47
C PRO A 48 -8.68 -13.80 -2.31
N ILE A 49 -8.78 -12.47 -2.36
CA ILE A 49 -7.62 -11.58 -2.32
C ILE A 49 -7.62 -10.60 -1.15
N LEU A 50 -6.43 -10.15 -0.77
CA LEU A 50 -6.18 -9.00 0.09
C LEU A 50 -5.53 -7.91 -0.76
N ILE A 51 -6.16 -6.74 -0.82
CA ILE A 51 -5.62 -5.57 -1.53
C ILE A 51 -5.09 -4.58 -0.50
N MET A 52 -3.87 -4.08 -0.71
CA MET A 52 -3.27 -3.04 0.11
C MET A 52 -2.99 -1.82 -0.75
N GLU A 53 -3.52 -0.66 -0.36
CA GLU A 53 -3.39 0.58 -1.13
C GLU A 53 -3.06 1.78 -0.26
N GLN A 54 -2.00 2.50 -0.60
CA GLN A 54 -1.66 3.78 0.02
C GLN A 54 -1.52 4.86 -1.05
N TYR A 55 -2.24 5.96 -0.86
CA TYR A 55 -2.00 7.16 -1.65
C TYR A 55 -0.59 7.71 -1.39
N ILE A 56 0.17 7.98 -2.45
CA ILE A 56 1.54 8.50 -2.33
C ILE A 56 1.56 9.98 -2.66
N PHE A 57 1.16 10.35 -3.88
CA PHE A 57 1.14 11.75 -4.31
C PHE A 57 0.22 11.96 -5.52
N LYS A 58 -0.05 13.23 -5.82
CA LYS A 58 -0.77 13.65 -7.02
C LYS A 58 0.23 14.24 -8.01
N ILE A 59 0.07 13.85 -9.27
CA ILE A 59 0.75 14.45 -10.42
C ILE A 59 -0.11 15.60 -10.92
N ASN A 60 0.43 16.82 -10.94
CA ASN A 60 -0.30 18.00 -11.37
C ASN A 60 -0.22 18.19 -12.89
N ASN A 61 0.91 17.84 -13.51
CA ASN A 61 1.09 17.83 -14.96
C ASN A 61 1.51 16.46 -15.45
N LYS A 62 0.82 15.96 -16.48
CA LYS A 62 1.15 14.69 -17.14
C LYS A 62 2.56 14.78 -17.72
N ASN A 63 3.52 14.15 -17.05
CA ASN A 63 4.91 14.11 -17.46
C ASN A 63 5.32 12.66 -17.72
N GLU A 64 5.64 12.35 -18.97
CA GLU A 64 6.05 11.01 -19.42
C GLU A 64 7.30 10.51 -18.69
N GLU A 65 8.23 11.40 -18.32
CA GLU A 65 9.44 11.04 -17.59
C GLU A 65 9.11 10.52 -16.18
N VAL A 66 8.11 11.12 -15.52
CA VAL A 66 7.65 10.68 -14.19
C VAL A 66 7.07 9.28 -14.30
N PHE A 67 6.15 9.05 -15.24
CA PHE A 67 5.54 7.72 -15.42
C PHE A 67 6.58 6.67 -15.79
N LYS A 68 7.52 6.99 -16.69
CA LYS A 68 8.62 6.09 -17.03
C LYS A 68 9.49 5.77 -15.81
N SER A 69 9.81 6.76 -14.99
CA SER A 69 10.60 6.56 -13.76
C SER A 69 9.86 5.69 -12.74
N LEU A 70 8.55 5.87 -12.56
CA LEU A 70 7.74 5.04 -11.68
C LEU A 70 7.70 3.58 -12.18
N LEU A 71 7.46 3.38 -13.48
CA LEU A 71 7.48 2.03 -14.09
C LEU A 71 8.85 1.36 -13.99
N GLN A 72 9.94 2.12 -14.11
CA GLN A 72 11.29 1.60 -13.93
C GLN A 72 11.53 1.23 -12.45
N LYS A 73 11.11 2.09 -11.50
CA LYS A 73 11.24 1.79 -10.06
C LYS A 73 10.43 0.56 -9.65
N ASN A 74 9.29 0.28 -10.31
CA ASN A 74 8.52 -0.96 -10.08
C ASN A 74 9.34 -2.24 -10.32
N ARG A 75 10.45 -2.18 -11.08
CA ARG A 75 11.35 -3.34 -11.22
C ARG A 75 12.16 -3.64 -9.96
N ASP A 76 12.40 -2.62 -9.14
CA ASP A 76 13.23 -2.70 -7.93
C ASP A 76 12.40 -2.81 -6.65
N ILE A 77 11.08 -2.65 -6.73
CA ILE A 77 10.16 -2.81 -5.60
C ILE A 77 10.02 -4.31 -5.30
N ILE A 78 10.16 -4.67 -4.01
CA ILE A 78 10.12 -6.08 -3.56
C ILE A 78 8.70 -6.63 -3.63
N HIS A 79 7.74 -5.89 -3.05
CA HIS A 79 6.30 -6.20 -3.07
C HIS A 79 5.49 -4.98 -3.48
N GLY A 80 4.45 -5.22 -4.27
CA GLY A 80 3.59 -4.19 -4.82
C GLY A 80 4.22 -3.37 -5.96
N ALA A 81 3.53 -2.31 -6.34
CA ALA A 81 3.93 -1.41 -7.41
C ALA A 81 3.29 -0.03 -7.26
N PHE A 82 3.88 0.97 -7.90
CA PHE A 82 3.18 2.21 -8.21
C PHE A 82 2.11 1.95 -9.28
N VAL A 83 0.90 2.39 -9.00
CA VAL A 83 -0.25 2.40 -9.91
C VAL A 83 -0.86 3.80 -9.96
N LEU A 84 -1.70 4.04 -10.96
CA LEU A 84 -2.51 5.26 -11.06
C LEU A 84 -3.95 4.96 -10.70
N ASP A 85 -4.63 5.94 -10.14
CA ASP A 85 -6.10 5.92 -10.07
C ASP A 85 -6.73 6.02 -11.48
N GLU A 86 -8.04 5.80 -11.57
CA GLU A 86 -8.78 5.84 -12.84
C GLU A 86 -8.64 7.19 -13.58
N SER A 87 -8.41 8.29 -12.85
CA SER A 87 -8.18 9.61 -13.44
C SER A 87 -6.80 9.78 -14.07
N GLY A 88 -5.84 8.91 -13.71
CA GLY A 88 -4.45 8.99 -14.13
C GLY A 88 -3.66 10.10 -13.44
N THR A 89 -4.14 10.62 -12.31
CA THR A 89 -3.52 11.78 -11.63
C THR A 89 -3.01 11.47 -10.23
N LYS A 90 -3.55 10.45 -9.55
CA LYS A 90 -3.09 10.04 -8.23
C LYS A 90 -2.22 8.81 -8.37
N VAL A 91 -1.00 8.90 -7.84
CA VAL A 91 -0.08 7.76 -7.72
C VAL A 91 -0.35 7.08 -6.38
N ILE A 92 -0.55 5.78 -6.46
CA ILE A 92 -0.91 4.91 -5.35
C ILE A 92 0.13 3.79 -5.31
N PHE A 93 0.58 3.40 -4.12
CA PHE A 93 1.20 2.10 -3.94
C PHE A 93 0.10 1.07 -3.82
N ARG A 94 0.17 0.00 -4.61
CA ARG A 94 -0.76 -1.11 -4.55
C ARG A 94 -0.02 -2.43 -4.49
N ASP A 95 -0.47 -3.32 -3.60
CA ASP A 95 -0.11 -4.72 -3.62
C ASP A 95 -1.37 -5.60 -3.49
N THR A 96 -1.29 -6.84 -3.97
CA THR A 96 -2.42 -7.78 -3.92
C THR A 96 -1.91 -9.18 -3.62
N LEU A 97 -2.34 -9.73 -2.49
CA LEU A 97 -2.00 -11.08 -2.03
C LEU A 97 -3.20 -12.02 -2.18
N GLN A 98 -2.95 -13.30 -2.36
CA GLN A 98 -3.97 -14.33 -2.17
C GLN A 98 -4.21 -14.51 -0.67
N ILE A 99 -5.47 -14.60 -0.25
CA ILE A 99 -5.81 -14.63 1.17
C ILE A 99 -6.06 -16.03 1.72
N GLU A 100 -6.19 -17.04 0.84
CA GLU A 100 -6.57 -18.40 1.24
C GLU A 100 -5.59 -19.04 2.22
N ASN A 101 -4.28 -18.84 2.00
CA ASN A 101 -3.20 -19.39 2.82
C ASN A 101 -2.31 -18.30 3.42
N ILE A 102 -2.85 -17.11 3.60
CA ILE A 102 -2.05 -15.96 4.04
C ILE A 102 -1.46 -16.21 5.42
N ASP A 103 -0.17 -15.91 5.56
CA ASP A 103 0.55 -15.94 6.82
C ASP A 103 1.02 -14.53 7.23
N LEU A 104 1.57 -14.43 8.43
CA LEU A 104 2.03 -13.16 9.00
C LEU A 104 3.17 -12.55 8.17
N ASN A 105 4.12 -13.38 7.71
CA ASN A 105 5.30 -12.93 6.98
C ASN A 105 4.98 -12.43 5.57
N GLU A 106 3.94 -12.95 4.91
CA GLU A 106 3.46 -12.40 3.64
C GLU A 106 2.93 -10.97 3.81
N LEU A 107 2.10 -10.72 4.83
CA LEU A 107 1.60 -9.38 5.14
C LEU A 107 2.74 -8.44 5.57
N GLU A 108 3.60 -8.91 6.47
CA GLU A 108 4.76 -8.17 6.95
C GLU A 108 5.71 -7.80 5.79
N GLY A 109 5.92 -8.72 4.84
CA GLY A 109 6.74 -8.51 3.65
C GLY A 109 6.27 -7.32 2.81
N THR A 110 4.96 -7.22 2.55
CA THR A 110 4.39 -6.06 1.86
C THR A 110 4.55 -4.76 2.65
N LEU A 111 4.26 -4.78 3.95
CA LEU A 111 4.36 -3.60 4.81
C LEU A 111 5.80 -3.07 4.91
N ASN A 112 6.78 -3.97 5.03
CA ASN A 112 8.20 -3.65 5.04
C ASN A 112 8.67 -3.15 3.67
N SER A 113 8.21 -3.74 2.57
CA SER A 113 8.48 -3.26 1.21
C SER A 113 8.01 -1.82 1.01
N LEU A 114 6.78 -1.50 1.46
CA LEU A 114 6.25 -0.14 1.40
C LEU A 114 7.10 0.83 2.25
N SER A 115 7.44 0.45 3.49
CA SER A 115 8.32 1.26 4.34
C SER A 115 9.66 1.55 3.66
N LEU A 116 10.30 0.53 3.07
CA LEU A 116 11.59 0.67 2.39
C LEU A 116 11.46 1.59 1.18
N LEU A 117 10.42 1.38 0.36
CA LEU A 117 10.13 2.22 -0.81
C LEU A 117 9.97 3.70 -0.42
N LEU A 118 9.21 3.98 0.63
CA LEU A 118 8.99 5.35 1.09
C LEU A 118 10.27 5.98 1.66
N SER A 119 11.11 5.20 2.33
CA SER A 119 12.40 5.68 2.83
C SER A 119 13.37 6.00 1.69
N GLU A 120 13.59 5.07 0.76
CA GLU A 120 14.58 5.20 -0.31
C GLU A 120 14.17 6.15 -1.43
N TYR A 121 12.86 6.26 -1.70
CA TYR A 121 12.32 6.99 -2.84
C TYR A 121 11.64 8.31 -2.46
N SER A 122 11.69 8.69 -1.18
CA SER A 122 11.10 9.93 -0.63
C SER A 122 11.47 11.18 -1.43
N ASP A 123 12.76 11.40 -1.68
CA ASP A 123 13.24 12.58 -2.42
C ASP A 123 12.68 12.66 -3.84
N GLN A 124 12.59 11.52 -4.53
CA GLN A 124 12.02 11.45 -5.88
C GLN A 124 10.51 11.67 -5.85
N ILE A 125 9.81 11.09 -4.87
CA ILE A 125 8.37 11.31 -4.68
C ILE A 125 8.07 12.81 -4.46
N ILE A 126 8.85 13.48 -3.60
CA ILE A 126 8.71 14.92 -3.34
C ILE A 126 9.02 15.75 -4.60
N LYS A 127 9.98 15.32 -5.39
CA LYS A 127 10.29 15.96 -6.67
C LYS A 127 9.12 15.79 -7.65
N PHE A 128 8.56 14.58 -7.75
CA PHE A 128 7.45 14.28 -8.65
C PHE A 128 6.16 14.99 -8.29
N SER A 129 5.87 15.19 -6.99
CA SER A 129 4.67 15.90 -6.55
C SER A 129 4.66 17.39 -6.90
N LYS A 130 5.80 17.96 -7.33
CA LYS A 130 5.91 19.35 -7.78
C LYS A 130 5.59 19.53 -9.26
N TYR A 131 5.64 18.46 -10.05
CA TYR A 131 5.23 18.47 -11.44
C TYR A 131 3.72 18.33 -11.55
#